data_AF-A0A183H4F3-F1
#
_entry.id   AF-A0A183H4F3-F1
#
_cell.length_a   1.000
_cell.length_b   1.000
_cell.length_c   1.000
_cell.angle_alpha   90.00
_cell.angle_beta   90.00
_cell.angle_gamma   90.00
#
_symmetry.space_group_name_H-M   'P 1'
#
loop_
_entity.id
_entity.type
_entity.pdbx_description
1 polymer ?
#
loop_
_entity_poly.entity_id
_entity_poly.type
_entity_poly.pdbx_seq_one_letter_code
_entity_poly.pdbx_strand_id
1 'polypeptide(L)'
;MDAISHSGQYATISEDIEVKNCDAESGRIPSPLSSVSNPKKKSSVEVDFDMQAKKSLSLRNRKLSLAGFSIGSEGSVETIQMQTNAQIYTKTANYKGTIVAVKNLNIDPKKYPKLDLTRSMLMEFKRIKDLQHDHITRFTGACVDCPHYCLVQEYCPKGSLEDILENEKIELDKMMKYSLLHDLVKGMYFLHNTFVGSHGKLKSSNCVVDSRFVLKVTDFGFHELHAMEDENSEEIGEHAFYKKKLWTAPEILRNPNAYPPNGTKAGDAYSFAIILHEMLFRKGVFYISDEPAPKEIYESVKKVPAVDEELCRPEVPENALIDGQSEPKLINLMISCWAEEFQERPDFAVIRKVVRSLNKSNETSNVVDNLLKRMEQYANNLEGLVEERTQEYLAEKQKVEDLLHQLLPRSVANQLISGRAVQAEAFESVTIYFSDIVGFTALSSMSTPMQVVTLLNDLYMAFDGVVDNFKVYKVETIGDAYMVVSGLPERHNHHASQIAQMSLALLHKVKNFVIRHRPNEQLKLRIGIHSGSFPKCFRNS
;
A
#
# COMPACT_ATOMS: atom_id res chain seq x y z
N MET A 1 46.09 42.92 -7.57
CA MET A 1 46.91 42.99 -8.80
C MET A 1 47.34 41.56 -9.04
N ASP A 2 46.76 40.77 -9.95
CA ASP A 2 45.94 41.08 -11.12
C ASP A 2 44.78 40.09 -11.28
N ALA A 3 43.74 40.56 -11.98
CA ALA A 3 42.54 39.81 -12.33
C ALA A 3 42.78 38.94 -13.58
N ILE A 4 42.39 37.67 -13.51
CA ILE A 4 41.99 36.89 -14.69
C ILE A 4 40.70 36.16 -14.34
N SER A 5 39.65 36.60 -15.01
CA SER A 5 38.31 36.03 -15.08
C SER A 5 38.35 34.63 -15.73
N HIS A 6 38.00 33.60 -14.98
CA HIS A 6 37.46 32.37 -15.54
C HIS A 6 36.26 31.92 -14.72
N SER A 7 35.08 32.13 -15.30
CA SER A 7 33.81 31.52 -14.92
C SER A 7 33.91 30.01 -15.09
N GLY A 8 34.16 29.31 -13.99
CA GLY A 8 34.03 27.86 -13.90
C GLY A 8 32.56 27.48 -13.82
N GLN A 9 32.11 26.71 -14.82
CA GLN A 9 30.83 26.02 -14.82
C GLN A 9 30.73 25.13 -13.58
N TYR A 10 29.85 25.51 -12.65
CA TYR A 10 29.31 24.59 -11.66
C TYR A 10 28.04 24.00 -12.26
N ALA A 11 28.00 22.67 -12.33
CA ALA A 11 26.86 21.94 -12.87
C ALA A 11 25.65 22.07 -11.93
N THR A 12 24.84 23.09 -12.16
CA THR A 12 23.41 23.07 -11.88
C THR A 12 22.82 22.00 -12.79
N ILE A 13 22.24 20.95 -12.23
CA ILE A 13 21.53 19.94 -13.03
C ILE A 13 20.18 20.56 -13.39
N SER A 14 20.15 21.27 -14.51
CA SER A 14 18.93 21.64 -15.21
C SER A 14 18.93 20.92 -16.56
N GLU A 15 18.76 19.60 -16.53
CA GLU A 15 18.39 18.83 -17.73
C GLU A 15 17.34 17.77 -17.32
N ASP A 16 16.16 17.97 -17.91
CA ASP A 16 15.00 17.06 -18.04
C ASP A 16 14.41 16.46 -16.76
N ILE A 17 13.73 17.31 -15.98
CA ILE A 17 12.53 16.90 -15.23
C ILE A 17 11.33 17.42 -16.04
N GLU A 18 10.60 16.52 -16.72
CA GLU A 18 9.33 16.88 -17.38
C GLU A 18 8.31 17.30 -16.30
N VAL A 19 8.10 18.61 -16.17
CA VAL A 19 6.95 19.20 -15.47
C VAL A 19 6.02 19.76 -16.54
N LYS A 20 4.86 19.12 -16.77
CA LYS A 20 3.84 19.61 -17.72
C LYS A 20 2.77 20.41 -16.98
N ASN A 21 2.70 21.70 -17.26
CA ASN A 21 1.56 22.56 -16.98
C ASN A 21 0.71 22.70 -18.26
N CYS A 22 -0.61 22.55 -18.12
CA CYS A 22 -1.59 22.70 -19.19
C CYS A 22 -2.11 24.13 -19.24
N ASP A 23 -1.92 24.81 -20.38
CA ASP A 23 -2.73 25.95 -20.80
C ASP A 23 -3.43 25.61 -22.11
N ALA A 24 -4.73 25.88 -22.15
CA ALA A 24 -5.61 25.65 -23.28
C ALA A 24 -5.45 26.75 -24.33
N GLU A 25 -5.43 26.38 -25.62
CA GLU A 25 -6.21 27.06 -26.66
C GLU A 25 -6.22 26.31 -28.00
N SER A 26 -7.22 26.66 -28.80
CA SER A 26 -7.82 26.00 -29.95
C SER A 26 -6.96 25.75 -31.20
N GLY A 27 -7.36 24.73 -31.98
CA GLY A 27 -7.68 24.96 -33.41
C GLY A 27 -6.99 24.12 -34.49
N ARG A 28 -7.81 23.26 -35.12
CA ARG A 28 -7.83 22.81 -36.54
C ARG A 28 -6.89 21.69 -37.02
N ILE A 29 -7.57 20.69 -37.60
CA ILE A 29 -7.14 19.53 -38.41
C ILE A 29 -6.88 20.03 -39.86
N PRO A 30 -5.95 19.42 -40.65
CA PRO A 30 -6.34 18.32 -41.56
C PRO A 30 -5.30 17.19 -41.72
N SER A 31 -5.79 16.01 -42.11
CA SER A 31 -5.09 14.79 -42.52
C SER A 31 -5.03 14.68 -44.07
N PRO A 32 -4.68 13.53 -44.70
CA PRO A 32 -3.34 12.95 -44.90
C PRO A 32 -3.07 12.58 -46.39
N LEU A 33 -1.86 12.11 -46.77
CA LEU A 33 -1.66 11.33 -48.01
C LEU A 33 -0.36 10.45 -48.05
N SER A 34 -0.62 9.13 -48.04
CA SER A 34 -0.11 8.02 -48.90
C SER A 34 1.38 7.73 -49.21
N SER A 35 1.63 6.40 -49.19
CA SER A 35 2.43 5.57 -50.13
C SER A 35 3.91 5.28 -49.79
N VAL A 36 4.57 4.18 -50.16
CA VAL A 36 4.27 2.79 -50.58
C VAL A 36 5.64 2.04 -50.61
N SER A 37 5.61 0.70 -50.52
CA SER A 37 6.57 -0.31 -51.06
C SER A 37 7.68 -0.93 -50.19
N ASN A 38 7.71 -2.27 -50.32
CA ASN A 38 8.54 -3.36 -49.79
C ASN A 38 9.43 -3.89 -50.96
N PRO A 39 10.06 -5.09 -50.96
CA PRO A 39 10.83 -5.87 -49.96
C PRO A 39 12.13 -6.51 -50.59
N LYS A 40 12.87 -7.39 -49.89
CA LYS A 40 13.44 -8.63 -50.48
C LYS A 40 13.99 -9.66 -49.46
N LYS A 41 13.72 -10.93 -49.77
CA LYS A 41 13.99 -12.22 -49.10
C LYS A 41 15.44 -12.71 -49.23
N LYS A 42 15.86 -13.68 -48.38
CA LYS A 42 16.24 -15.06 -48.78
C LYS A 42 16.46 -16.03 -47.60
N SER A 43 16.34 -17.31 -47.92
CA SER A 43 16.06 -18.51 -47.10
C SER A 43 17.00 -19.67 -47.45
N SER A 44 17.24 -20.62 -46.53
CA SER A 44 17.48 -22.08 -46.75
C SER A 44 17.80 -22.78 -45.40
N VAL A 45 16.96 -23.66 -44.81
CA VAL A 45 16.70 -25.13 -45.03
C VAL A 45 17.87 -26.03 -44.57
N GLU A 46 17.81 -26.59 -43.34
CA GLU A 46 17.48 -27.99 -42.87
C GLU A 46 18.62 -29.02 -42.97
N VAL A 47 18.88 -29.82 -41.91
CA VAL A 47 18.74 -31.31 -41.81
C VAL A 47 18.87 -31.75 -40.32
N ASP A 48 17.99 -32.67 -39.88
CA ASP A 48 17.92 -33.41 -38.59
C ASP A 48 19.04 -34.46 -38.36
N PHE A 49 19.38 -34.78 -37.09
CA PHE A 49 19.42 -36.16 -36.53
C PHE A 49 19.72 -36.21 -35.01
N ASP A 50 18.82 -36.90 -34.30
CA ASP A 50 18.77 -37.63 -33.02
C ASP A 50 19.67 -37.42 -31.76
N MET A 51 18.96 -37.25 -30.63
CA MET A 51 19.05 -37.80 -29.26
C MET A 51 20.40 -38.12 -28.56
N GLN A 52 20.72 -37.39 -27.47
CA GLN A 52 20.89 -37.94 -26.08
C GLN A 52 21.27 -36.86 -25.03
N ALA A 53 20.75 -37.09 -23.82
CA ALA A 53 20.86 -36.38 -22.54
C ALA A 53 22.15 -35.57 -22.19
N LYS A 54 21.97 -34.37 -21.60
CA LYS A 54 22.37 -34.00 -20.21
C LYS A 54 22.27 -32.48 -19.94
N LYS A 55 21.64 -32.16 -18.80
CA LYS A 55 21.85 -31.00 -17.88
C LYS A 55 22.37 -29.66 -18.46
N SER A 56 21.50 -28.65 -18.50
CA SER A 56 21.68 -27.36 -17.79
C SER A 56 20.46 -26.47 -18.03
N LEU A 57 19.74 -26.09 -16.96
CA LEU A 57 18.68 -25.09 -17.06
C LEU A 57 19.30 -23.70 -16.84
N SER A 58 19.77 -23.13 -17.94
CA SER A 58 19.98 -21.70 -18.12
C SER A 58 18.62 -21.04 -18.39
N LEU A 59 18.07 -20.33 -17.42
CA LEU A 59 16.91 -19.46 -17.64
C LEU A 59 17.43 -18.07 -18.08
N ARG A 60 17.70 -17.95 -19.38
CA ARG A 60 17.84 -16.68 -20.09
C ARG A 60 16.45 -16.11 -20.41
N ASN A 61 16.27 -14.85 -20.02
CA ASN A 61 15.38 -13.82 -20.57
C ASN A 61 14.45 -14.26 -21.72
N ARG A 62 13.13 -14.34 -21.43
CA ARG A 62 12.11 -14.19 -22.46
C ARG A 62 11.74 -12.72 -22.59
N LYS A 63 12.21 -12.11 -23.68
CA LYS A 63 11.54 -10.94 -24.29
C LYS A 63 10.18 -11.41 -24.81
N LEU A 64 9.11 -10.81 -24.30
CA LEU A 64 7.80 -10.78 -24.95
C LEU A 64 7.53 -9.33 -25.31
N SER A 65 7.64 -9.02 -26.60
CA SER A 65 7.11 -7.80 -27.19
C SER A 65 5.63 -8.01 -27.48
N LEU A 66 4.76 -7.13 -26.99
CA LEU A 66 3.46 -6.91 -27.60
C LEU A 66 3.22 -5.40 -27.70
N ALA A 67 2.82 -5.01 -28.91
CA ALA A 67 2.75 -3.65 -29.40
C ALA A 67 1.54 -2.87 -28.86
N GLY A 68 1.73 -1.55 -28.79
CA GLY A 68 0.73 -0.57 -29.23
C GLY A 68 -0.49 -0.35 -28.34
N PHE A 69 -0.33 0.45 -27.29
CA PHE A 69 -1.40 1.30 -26.77
C PHE A 69 -0.84 2.70 -26.49
N SER A 70 -1.21 3.66 -27.35
CA SER A 70 -1.09 5.08 -27.05
C SER A 70 -2.20 5.42 -26.06
N ILE A 71 -1.82 5.76 -24.83
CA ILE A 71 -2.70 6.37 -23.83
C ILE A 71 -1.96 7.62 -23.34
N GLY A 72 -2.68 8.74 -23.32
CA GLY A 72 -2.17 10.05 -22.93
C GLY A 72 -1.53 10.04 -21.54
N SER A 73 -0.51 10.86 -21.39
CA SER A 73 0.32 11.05 -20.22
C SER A 73 -0.49 11.61 -19.04
N GLU A 74 -0.93 10.72 -18.15
CA GLU A 74 -1.19 10.96 -16.72
C GLU A 74 -1.02 9.60 -16.01
N GLY A 75 0.24 9.19 -15.81
CA GLY A 75 0.59 7.98 -15.08
C GLY A 75 1.08 8.33 -13.68
N SER A 76 0.14 8.57 -12.77
CA SER A 76 0.39 8.64 -11.34
C SER A 76 0.95 7.30 -10.80
N VAL A 77 1.52 7.37 -9.60
CA VAL A 77 2.11 6.32 -8.76
C VAL A 77 1.36 4.96 -8.79
N GLU A 78 0.07 4.97 -9.12
CA GLU A 78 -0.80 3.80 -9.30
C GLU A 78 -0.34 2.85 -10.41
N THR A 79 0.30 3.36 -11.48
CA THR A 79 0.70 2.52 -12.62
C THR A 79 1.85 1.56 -12.26
N ILE A 80 2.71 1.94 -11.30
CA ILE A 80 3.83 1.10 -10.81
C ILE A 80 3.33 0.07 -9.79
N GLN A 81 2.33 0.44 -8.97
CA GLN A 81 1.67 -0.48 -8.02
C GLN A 81 1.03 -1.68 -8.74
N MET A 82 0.35 -1.45 -9.87
CA MET A 82 -0.32 -2.53 -10.62
C MET A 82 0.64 -3.49 -11.34
N GLN A 83 1.85 -3.06 -11.70
CA GLN A 83 2.76 -3.89 -12.50
C GLN A 83 3.71 -4.76 -11.67
N THR A 84 3.89 -4.49 -10.37
CA THR A 84 4.92 -5.18 -9.56
C THR A 84 4.47 -5.71 -8.21
N ASN A 85 3.23 -5.47 -7.75
CA ASN A 85 2.80 -5.83 -6.38
C ASN A 85 3.75 -5.30 -5.27
N ALA A 86 4.61 -4.34 -5.59
CA ALA A 86 5.64 -3.84 -4.68
C ALA A 86 5.07 -2.71 -3.83
N GLN A 87 5.08 -2.89 -2.51
CA GLN A 87 4.70 -1.86 -1.55
C GLN A 87 5.72 -0.70 -1.63
N ILE A 88 5.24 0.51 -1.95
CA ILE A 88 6.06 1.72 -2.00
C ILE A 88 5.95 2.42 -0.64
N TYR A 89 7.06 2.44 0.12
CA TYR A 89 7.11 3.01 1.47
C TYR A 89 7.36 4.52 1.53
N THR A 90 7.83 5.14 0.44
CA THR A 90 8.11 6.58 0.40
C THR A 90 7.99 7.14 -1.02
N LYS A 91 8.03 8.46 -1.17
CA LYS A 91 8.00 9.11 -2.48
C LYS A 91 9.25 8.71 -3.26
N THR A 92 9.05 8.20 -4.47
CA THR A 92 10.13 7.74 -5.35
C THR A 92 10.14 8.50 -6.67
N ALA A 93 11.28 8.49 -7.34
CA ALA A 93 11.45 8.99 -8.70
C ALA A 93 12.36 8.06 -9.50
N ASN A 94 12.35 8.17 -10.83
CA ASN A 94 13.31 7.50 -11.69
C ASN A 94 14.43 8.47 -12.06
N TYR A 95 15.66 8.16 -11.68
CA TYR A 95 16.84 8.94 -12.02
C TYR A 95 17.86 8.06 -12.73
N LYS A 96 18.17 8.40 -13.99
CA LYS A 96 19.08 7.65 -14.87
C LYS A 96 18.77 6.15 -14.94
N GLY A 97 17.47 5.81 -15.01
CA GLY A 97 17.00 4.42 -15.09
C GLY A 97 17.03 3.66 -13.75
N THR A 98 17.30 4.34 -12.63
CA THR A 98 17.30 3.76 -11.28
C THR A 98 16.23 4.42 -10.43
N ILE A 99 15.49 3.63 -9.65
CA ILE A 99 14.53 4.16 -8.67
C ILE A 99 15.30 4.77 -7.50
N VAL A 100 14.96 6.01 -7.15
CA VAL A 100 15.55 6.78 -6.06
C VAL A 100 14.47 7.25 -5.09
N ALA A 101 14.84 7.40 -3.82
CA ALA A 101 13.98 7.96 -2.78
C ALA A 101 14.06 9.49 -2.84
N VAL A 102 12.90 10.14 -2.78
CA VAL A 102 12.77 11.60 -2.79
C VAL A 102 12.22 12.05 -1.45
N LYS A 103 13.08 12.60 -0.60
CA LYS A 103 12.69 13.17 0.69
C LYS A 103 12.39 14.66 0.50
N ASN A 104 11.13 15.05 0.61
CA ASN A 104 10.77 16.47 0.63
C ASN A 104 11.22 17.09 1.96
N LEU A 105 11.68 18.34 1.90
CA LEU A 105 12.06 19.13 3.07
C LEU A 105 10.94 20.13 3.38
N ASN A 106 10.58 20.27 4.65
CA ASN A 106 9.50 21.19 5.05
C ASN A 106 10.01 22.62 5.19
N ILE A 107 10.49 23.22 4.10
CA ILE A 107 11.02 24.59 4.08
C ILE A 107 9.94 25.51 3.53
N ASP A 108 9.48 26.50 4.30
CA ASP A 108 8.46 27.47 3.85
C ASP A 108 8.94 28.26 2.61
N PRO A 109 8.30 28.08 1.44
CA PRO A 109 8.64 28.81 0.22
C PRO A 109 8.47 30.32 0.36
N LYS A 110 7.66 30.81 1.29
CA LYS A 110 7.47 32.26 1.53
C LYS A 110 8.66 32.86 2.27
N LYS A 111 9.21 32.13 3.24
CA LYS A 111 10.41 32.52 4.00
C LYS A 111 11.68 32.38 3.17
N TYR A 112 11.73 31.34 2.34
CA TYR A 112 12.84 31.07 1.44
C TYR A 112 12.31 30.95 0.00
N PRO A 113 12.08 32.07 -0.71
CA PRO A 113 11.66 32.02 -2.11
C PRO A 113 12.82 31.67 -3.05
N LYS A 114 14.07 31.87 -2.59
CA LYS A 114 15.29 31.46 -3.26
C LYS A 114 16.29 31.00 -2.20
N LEU A 115 16.71 29.74 -2.28
CA LEU A 115 17.64 29.15 -1.33
C LEU A 115 19.08 29.35 -1.82
N ASP A 116 19.73 30.44 -1.38
CA ASP A 116 21.13 30.69 -1.75
C ASP A 116 22.06 29.76 -0.94
N LEU A 117 22.60 28.75 -1.63
CA LEU A 117 23.49 27.79 -1.00
C LEU A 117 24.86 28.41 -0.70
N THR A 118 25.23 28.48 0.58
CA THR A 118 26.57 28.86 1.03
C THR A 118 27.63 27.89 0.51
N ARG A 119 28.88 28.37 0.40
CA ARG A 119 30.03 27.53 0.04
C ARG A 119 30.22 26.37 1.04
N SER A 120 29.86 26.58 2.32
CA SER A 120 29.88 25.55 3.37
C SER A 120 28.94 24.40 3.01
N MET A 121 27.67 24.70 2.73
CA MET A 121 26.68 23.70 2.33
C MET A 121 27.11 22.95 1.07
N LEU A 122 27.56 23.65 0.02
CA LEU A 122 27.99 23.00 -1.23
C LEU A 122 29.17 22.03 -1.01
N MET A 123 30.10 22.38 -0.12
CA MET A 123 31.19 21.48 0.27
C MET A 123 30.68 20.29 1.08
N GLU A 124 29.71 20.48 1.97
CA GLU A 124 29.04 19.39 2.69
C GLU A 124 28.33 18.44 1.72
N PHE A 125 27.51 18.94 0.80
CA PHE A 125 26.85 18.16 -0.26
C PHE A 125 27.85 17.30 -1.03
N LYS A 126 28.98 17.88 -1.45
CA LYS A 126 30.03 17.16 -2.17
C LYS A 126 30.63 16.04 -1.31
N ARG A 127 31.00 16.34 -0.07
CA ARG A 127 31.61 15.34 0.82
C ARG A 127 30.64 14.21 1.17
N ILE A 128 29.34 14.50 1.36
CA ILE A 128 28.32 13.48 1.61
C ILE A 128 28.11 12.62 0.36
N LYS A 129 28.09 13.22 -0.84
CA LYS A 129 28.01 12.49 -2.11
C LYS A 129 29.18 11.53 -2.32
N ASP A 130 30.36 11.91 -1.84
CA ASP A 130 31.58 11.10 -1.93
C ASP A 130 31.66 9.99 -0.85
N LEU A 131 30.77 9.99 0.16
CA LEU A 131 30.70 8.92 1.16
C LEU A 131 30.16 7.63 0.55
N GLN A 132 30.87 6.53 0.80
CA GLN A 132 30.46 5.19 0.38
C GLN A 132 30.70 4.20 1.51
N HIS A 133 29.63 3.50 1.90
CA HIS A 133 29.68 2.42 2.86
C HIS A 133 28.43 1.55 2.68
N ASP A 134 28.54 0.24 2.94
CA ASP A 134 27.44 -0.72 2.71
C ASP A 134 26.21 -0.47 3.59
N HIS A 135 26.41 0.20 4.73
CA HIS A 135 25.39 0.43 5.76
C HIS A 135 24.98 1.90 5.92
N ILE A 136 25.21 2.71 4.89
CA ILE A 136 24.62 4.06 4.78
C ILE A 136 23.99 4.22 3.39
N THR A 137 22.96 5.04 3.26
CA THR A 137 22.36 5.33 1.96
C THR A 137 23.27 6.22 1.13
N ARG A 138 23.34 5.94 -0.18
CA ARG A 138 24.10 6.78 -1.10
C ARG A 138 23.30 8.04 -1.44
N PHE A 139 23.90 9.19 -1.20
CA PHE A 139 23.34 10.47 -1.61
C PHE A 139 23.56 10.69 -3.11
N THR A 140 22.48 11.03 -3.83
CA THR A 140 22.52 11.24 -5.29
C THR A 140 22.57 12.73 -5.63
N GLY A 141 21.73 13.53 -4.99
CA GLY A 141 21.61 14.97 -5.23
C GLY A 141 20.48 15.61 -4.43
N ALA A 142 20.25 16.89 -4.64
CA ALA A 142 19.17 17.64 -4.01
C ALA A 142 18.54 18.61 -5.02
N CYS A 143 17.25 18.86 -4.88
CA CYS A 143 16.54 19.96 -5.52
C CYS A 143 16.38 21.06 -4.47
N VAL A 144 16.86 22.26 -4.79
CA VAL A 144 16.79 23.44 -3.93
C VAL A 144 16.02 24.58 -4.60
N ASP A 145 15.25 24.24 -5.64
CA ASP A 145 14.46 25.19 -6.41
C ASP A 145 13.06 25.30 -5.81
N CYS A 146 12.63 26.53 -5.53
CA CYS A 146 11.28 26.83 -5.05
C CYS A 146 10.22 26.43 -6.10
N PRO A 147 9.08 25.82 -5.71
CA PRO A 147 8.65 25.46 -4.35
C PRO A 147 9.03 24.03 -3.92
N HIS A 148 9.95 23.36 -4.63
CA HIS A 148 10.26 21.94 -4.47
C HIS A 148 11.63 21.70 -3.84
N TYR A 149 11.68 21.77 -2.50
CA TYR A 149 12.87 21.41 -1.73
C TYR A 149 12.90 19.91 -1.45
N CYS A 150 13.88 19.18 -2.00
CA CYS A 150 14.01 17.75 -1.73
C CYS A 150 15.45 17.20 -1.79
N LEU A 151 15.68 16.11 -1.07
CA LEU A 151 16.89 15.31 -1.12
C LEU A 151 16.61 14.02 -1.90
N VAL A 152 17.55 13.65 -2.77
CA VAL A 152 17.48 12.44 -3.60
C VAL A 152 18.55 11.45 -3.15
N GLN A 153 18.09 10.28 -2.71
CA GLN A 153 18.91 9.26 -2.08
C GLN A 153 18.61 7.87 -2.67
N GLU A 154 19.45 6.90 -2.36
CA GLU A 154 19.19 5.49 -2.68
C GLU A 154 17.84 5.02 -2.14
N TYR A 155 17.03 4.36 -2.98
CA TYR A 155 15.76 3.77 -2.54
C TYR A 155 15.96 2.36 -1.97
N CYS A 156 15.41 2.14 -0.79
CA CYS A 156 15.41 0.87 -0.07
C CYS A 156 13.99 0.27 -0.13
N PRO A 157 13.77 -0.80 -0.92
CA PRO A 157 12.43 -1.30 -1.23
C PRO A 157 11.77 -2.09 -0.10
N LYS A 158 12.45 -2.34 1.03
CA LYS A 158 11.85 -2.98 2.21
C LYS A 158 11.39 -1.98 3.26
N GLY A 159 11.44 -0.69 2.94
CA GLY A 159 11.02 0.38 3.84
C GLY A 159 12.04 0.66 4.94
N SER A 160 11.57 1.34 5.96
CA SER A 160 12.32 1.62 7.18
C SER A 160 12.21 0.47 8.20
N LEU A 161 13.07 0.52 9.21
CA LEU A 161 13.02 -0.40 10.34
C LEU A 161 11.72 -0.17 11.13
N GLU A 162 11.22 1.06 11.20
CA GLU A 162 9.89 1.38 11.79
C GLU A 162 8.78 0.60 11.05
N ASP A 163 8.76 0.64 9.71
CA ASP A 163 7.77 -0.09 8.88
C ASP A 163 7.84 -1.61 9.09
N ILE A 164 9.05 -2.16 9.24
CA ILE A 164 9.25 -3.60 9.47
C ILE A 164 8.80 -3.98 10.89
N LEU A 165 9.07 -3.15 11.88
CA LEU A 165 8.74 -3.43 13.28
C LEU A 165 7.24 -3.33 13.54
N GLU A 166 6.55 -2.35 12.94
CA GLU A 166 5.08 -2.16 13.04
C GLU A 166 4.30 -3.27 12.33
N ASN A 167 4.89 -3.94 11.34
CA ASN A 167 4.23 -5.04 10.66
C ASN A 167 4.35 -6.36 11.45
N GLU A 168 3.33 -6.66 12.26
CA GLU A 168 3.22 -7.89 13.06
C GLU A 168 3.29 -9.17 12.22
N LYS A 169 2.90 -9.11 10.94
CA LYS A 169 2.90 -10.26 10.02
C LYS A 169 4.32 -10.66 9.60
N ILE A 170 5.30 -9.78 9.78
CA ILE A 170 6.71 -10.12 9.57
C ILE A 170 7.23 -10.74 10.86
N GLU A 171 7.52 -12.04 10.88
CA GLU A 171 8.21 -12.66 12.02
C GLU A 171 9.70 -12.27 12.01
N LEU A 172 10.14 -11.55 13.03
CA LEU A 172 11.55 -11.19 13.23
C LEU A 172 12.22 -12.19 14.18
N ASP A 173 12.81 -13.23 13.61
CA ASP A 173 13.59 -14.19 14.38
C ASP A 173 14.86 -13.54 14.98
N LYS A 174 15.46 -14.25 15.94
CA LYS A 174 16.65 -13.75 16.67
C LYS A 174 17.81 -13.46 15.69
N MET A 175 17.95 -14.28 14.65
CA MET A 175 18.99 -14.12 13.64
C MET A 175 18.82 -12.81 12.86
N MET A 176 17.63 -12.55 12.31
CA MET A 176 17.31 -11.32 11.58
C MET A 176 17.47 -10.09 12.46
N LYS A 177 17.01 -10.11 13.72
CA LYS A 177 17.20 -9.01 14.68
C LYS A 177 18.68 -8.66 14.87
N TYR A 178 19.53 -9.64 15.17
CA TYR A 178 20.97 -9.39 15.31
C TYR A 178 21.62 -8.90 14.02
N SER A 179 21.12 -9.38 12.89
CA SER A 179 21.62 -9.05 11.57
C SER A 179 21.42 -7.56 11.26
N LEU A 180 20.20 -7.06 11.49
CA LEU A 180 19.84 -5.65 11.32
C LEU A 180 20.55 -4.78 12.36
N LEU A 181 20.64 -5.23 13.62
CA LEU A 181 21.36 -4.53 14.68
C LEU A 181 22.84 -4.33 14.34
N HIS A 182 23.49 -5.38 13.85
CA HIS A 182 24.90 -5.33 13.49
C HIS A 182 25.15 -4.40 12.30
N ASP A 183 24.25 -4.40 11.32
CA ASP A 183 24.30 -3.52 10.16
C ASP A 183 24.11 -2.05 10.58
N LEU A 184 23.18 -1.75 11.49
CA LEU A 184 22.98 -0.42 12.10
C LEU A 184 24.25 0.07 12.81
N VAL A 185 24.84 -0.76 13.67
CA VAL A 185 26.04 -0.41 14.43
C VAL A 185 27.23 -0.15 13.51
N LYS A 186 27.38 -0.90 12.41
CA LYS A 186 28.42 -0.63 11.40
C LYS A 186 28.20 0.71 10.71
N GLY A 187 26.97 1.03 10.31
CA GLY A 187 26.61 2.30 9.68
C GLY A 187 26.95 3.49 10.58
N MET A 188 26.50 3.44 11.83
CA MET A 188 26.77 4.50 12.81
C MET A 188 28.24 4.60 13.21
N TYR A 189 28.94 3.47 13.39
CA TYR A 189 30.38 3.47 13.63
C TYR A 189 31.14 4.13 12.46
N PHE A 190 30.74 3.87 11.23
CA PHE A 190 31.32 4.55 10.07
C PHE A 190 31.07 6.05 10.13
N LEU A 191 29.81 6.49 10.29
CA LEU A 191 29.45 7.92 10.36
C LEU A 191 30.23 8.67 11.45
N HIS A 192 30.35 8.10 12.65
CA HIS A 192 31.07 8.69 13.78
C HIS A 192 32.58 8.89 13.54
N ASN A 193 33.16 8.14 12.62
CA ASN A 193 34.57 8.23 12.24
C ASN A 193 34.80 9.02 10.94
N THR A 194 33.73 9.58 10.37
CA THR A 194 33.82 10.52 9.24
C THR A 194 33.63 11.95 9.71
N PHE A 195 33.67 12.89 8.76
CA PHE A 195 33.46 14.30 9.03
C PHE A 195 32.04 14.66 9.48
N VAL A 196 31.07 13.77 9.23
CA VAL A 196 29.68 13.94 9.69
C VAL A 196 29.66 13.97 11.22
N GLY A 197 30.47 13.12 11.86
CA GLY A 197 30.73 13.13 13.30
C GLY A 197 29.60 12.54 14.14
N SER A 198 28.35 12.96 13.91
CA SER A 198 27.14 12.47 14.56
C SER A 198 25.96 12.53 13.58
N HIS A 199 24.99 11.65 13.77
CA HIS A 199 23.77 11.64 12.96
C HIS A 199 22.79 12.71 13.43
N GLY A 200 22.56 12.82 14.74
CA GLY A 200 21.72 13.86 15.37
C GLY A 200 20.21 13.71 15.19
N LYS A 201 19.77 12.84 14.29
CA LYS A 201 18.36 12.52 14.01
C LYS A 201 18.15 11.01 13.86
N LEU A 202 18.94 10.20 14.58
CA LEU A 202 18.84 8.75 14.49
C LEU A 202 17.50 8.28 15.07
N LYS A 203 16.77 7.47 14.31
CA LYS A 203 15.47 6.86 14.67
C LYS A 203 15.20 5.65 13.80
N SER A 204 14.22 4.83 14.15
CA SER A 204 13.85 3.63 13.39
C SER A 204 13.39 3.97 11.96
N SER A 205 12.70 5.09 11.72
CA SER A 205 12.37 5.56 10.35
C SER A 205 13.58 6.00 9.50
N ASN A 206 14.71 6.33 10.13
CA ASN A 206 15.95 6.73 9.45
C ASN A 206 16.93 5.54 9.28
N CYS A 207 16.44 4.31 9.54
CA CYS A 207 17.15 3.07 9.28
C CYS A 207 16.38 2.32 8.19
N VAL A 208 16.89 2.26 6.97
CA VAL A 208 16.17 1.70 5.81
C VAL A 208 16.77 0.39 5.35
N VAL A 209 15.97 -0.49 4.74
CA VAL A 209 16.38 -1.85 4.40
C VAL A 209 16.35 -2.08 2.88
N ASP A 210 17.48 -2.49 2.33
CA ASP A 210 17.62 -2.76 0.90
C ASP A 210 16.93 -4.08 0.47
N SER A 211 16.95 -4.39 -0.83
CA SER A 211 16.34 -5.61 -1.37
C SER A 211 16.96 -6.92 -0.85
N ARG A 212 18.13 -6.85 -0.22
CA ARG A 212 18.91 -7.99 0.30
C ARG A 212 18.85 -8.07 1.83
N PHE A 213 17.94 -7.36 2.49
CA PHE A 213 17.86 -7.31 3.96
C PHE A 213 19.12 -6.75 4.62
N VAL A 214 19.77 -5.79 3.98
CA VAL A 214 20.85 -5.00 4.56
C VAL A 214 20.28 -3.68 5.07
N LEU A 215 20.48 -3.41 6.36
CA LEU A 215 20.10 -2.14 6.95
C LEU A 215 21.14 -1.07 6.61
N LYS A 216 20.63 0.10 6.20
CA LYS A 216 21.38 1.31 5.86
C LYS A 216 20.85 2.50 6.65
N VAL A 217 21.76 3.25 7.24
CA VAL A 217 21.43 4.52 7.91
C VAL A 217 21.22 5.61 6.85
N THR A 218 20.16 6.39 6.97
CA THR A 218 19.82 7.46 6.04
C THR A 218 19.63 8.80 6.75
N ASP A 219 19.45 9.88 6.00
CA ASP A 219 19.10 11.19 6.55
C ASP A 219 20.11 11.76 7.55
N PHE A 220 21.39 11.52 7.30
CA PHE A 220 22.51 12.08 8.04
C PHE A 220 23.11 13.30 7.31
N GLY A 221 23.69 14.24 8.07
CA GLY A 221 24.29 15.46 7.52
C GLY A 221 23.26 16.57 7.28
N PHE A 222 23.58 17.48 6.34
CA PHE A 222 22.72 18.58 5.86
C PHE A 222 22.20 19.49 6.97
N HIS A 223 23.04 19.78 7.96
CA HIS A 223 22.60 20.41 9.21
C HIS A 223 22.05 21.81 9.03
N GLU A 224 22.71 22.63 8.21
CA GLU A 224 22.24 23.99 7.88
C GLU A 224 20.89 23.94 7.15
N LEU A 225 20.71 22.99 6.23
CA LEU A 225 19.48 22.84 5.46
C LEU A 225 18.32 22.34 6.33
N HIS A 226 18.59 21.37 7.19
CA HIS A 226 17.61 20.86 8.16
C HIS A 226 17.21 21.89 9.22
N ALA A 227 18.06 22.88 9.51
CA ALA A 227 17.72 23.99 10.41
C ALA A 227 16.75 25.00 9.76
N MET A 228 16.58 24.96 8.43
CA MET A 228 15.62 25.79 7.71
C MET A 228 14.23 25.17 7.65
N GLU A 229 14.08 23.89 8.01
CA GLU A 229 12.78 23.24 8.04
C GLU A 229 11.92 23.78 9.18
N ASP A 230 10.65 24.06 8.89
CA ASP A 230 9.68 24.45 9.90
C ASP A 230 9.17 23.19 10.63
N GLU A 231 9.60 23.04 11.87
CA GLU A 231 9.11 22.01 12.79
C GLU A 231 7.94 22.55 13.64
N ASN A 232 6.90 23.11 13.03
CA ASN A 232 5.74 23.58 13.79
C ASN A 232 4.72 22.45 14.06
N SER A 233 4.20 22.38 15.28
CA SER A 233 3.23 21.36 15.69
C SER A 233 1.87 21.52 15.01
N GLU A 234 1.56 22.72 14.50
CA GLU A 234 0.29 23.05 13.86
C GLU A 234 0.09 22.35 12.50
N GLU A 235 1.14 22.15 11.71
CA GLU A 235 1.04 21.51 10.38
C GLU A 235 1.08 19.98 10.44
N ILE A 236 1.90 19.43 11.32
CA ILE A 236 2.18 17.98 11.40
C ILE A 236 1.24 17.30 12.41
N GLY A 237 0.61 18.08 13.28
CA GLY A 237 -0.18 17.61 14.41
C GLY A 237 0.68 17.37 15.65
N GLU A 238 0.15 17.74 16.80
CA GLU A 238 0.84 17.69 18.10
C GLU A 238 1.39 16.29 18.42
N HIS A 239 0.58 15.26 18.21
CA HIS A 239 0.97 13.87 18.45
C HIS A 239 2.21 13.45 17.64
N ALA A 240 2.20 13.70 16.32
CA ALA A 240 3.29 13.32 15.44
C ALA A 240 4.56 14.15 15.68
N PHE A 241 4.40 15.42 16.08
CA PHE A 241 5.52 16.27 16.50
C PHE A 241 6.26 15.68 17.71
N TYR A 242 5.54 15.37 18.79
CA TYR A 242 6.15 14.82 20.00
C TYR A 242 6.65 13.38 19.80
N LYS A 243 5.94 12.53 19.03
CA LYS A 243 6.40 11.17 18.69
C LYS A 243 7.79 11.21 18.04
N LYS A 244 8.04 12.13 17.11
CA LYS A 244 9.35 12.30 16.44
C LYS A 244 10.51 12.63 17.41
N LYS A 245 10.22 13.18 18.59
CA LYS A 245 11.23 13.59 19.57
C LYS A 245 11.59 12.48 20.56
N LEU A 246 10.88 11.35 20.58
CA LEU A 246 11.09 10.27 21.56
C LEU A 246 12.44 9.55 21.45
N TRP A 247 13.13 9.64 20.32
CA TRP A 247 14.51 9.15 20.15
C TRP A 247 15.58 10.16 20.60
N THR A 248 15.19 11.39 20.93
CA THR A 248 16.13 12.48 21.24
C THR A 248 16.54 12.38 22.70
N ALA A 249 17.86 12.48 22.94
CA ALA A 249 18.42 12.37 24.28
C ALA A 249 17.96 13.51 25.20
N PRO A 250 17.80 13.24 26.52
CA PRO A 250 17.22 14.19 27.47
C PRO A 250 18.00 15.52 27.56
N GLU A 251 19.32 15.48 27.47
CA GLU A 251 20.16 16.67 27.52
C GLU A 251 19.94 17.60 26.31
N ILE A 252 19.72 17.02 25.13
CA ILE A 252 19.43 17.76 23.90
C ILE A 252 18.02 18.36 23.98
N LEU A 253 17.06 17.62 24.53
CA LEU A 253 15.69 18.11 24.75
C LEU A 253 15.62 19.28 25.74
N ARG A 254 16.45 19.25 26.79
CA ARG A 254 16.51 20.28 27.83
C ARG A 254 17.13 21.57 27.32
N ASN A 255 18.22 21.48 26.57
CA ASN A 255 18.94 22.66 26.10
C ASN A 255 19.36 22.53 24.63
N PRO A 256 18.41 22.62 23.66
CA PRO A 256 18.70 22.45 22.24
C PRO A 256 19.78 23.40 21.73
N ASN A 257 19.86 24.61 22.28
CA ASN A 257 20.79 25.66 21.85
C ASN A 257 22.23 25.46 22.36
N ALA A 258 22.42 24.63 23.40
CA ALA A 258 23.75 24.33 23.93
C ALA A 258 24.47 23.22 23.15
N TYR A 259 23.74 22.48 22.30
CA TYR A 259 24.29 21.39 21.53
C TYR A 259 24.35 21.76 20.03
N PRO A 260 25.30 21.17 19.29
CA PRO A 260 25.37 21.37 17.86
C PRO A 260 24.08 20.91 17.15
N PRO A 261 23.67 21.57 16.05
CA PRO A 261 22.49 21.17 15.28
C PRO A 261 22.61 19.76 14.67
N ASN A 262 23.83 19.23 14.56
CA ASN A 262 24.12 17.85 14.17
C ASN A 262 24.03 16.83 15.31
N GLY A 263 23.55 17.24 16.48
CA GLY A 263 23.49 16.42 17.68
C GLY A 263 24.88 16.06 18.21
N THR A 264 24.96 14.98 18.99
CA THR A 264 26.21 14.50 19.57
C THR A 264 26.32 12.98 19.43
N LYS A 265 27.55 12.45 19.50
CA LYS A 265 27.78 11.00 19.50
C LYS A 265 27.08 10.28 20.66
N ALA A 266 27.02 10.93 21.82
CA ALA A 266 26.32 10.41 23.00
C ALA A 266 24.80 10.50 22.86
N GLY A 267 24.29 11.50 22.12
CA GLY A 267 22.89 11.58 21.72
C GLY A 267 22.51 10.43 20.79
N ASP A 268 23.35 10.13 19.78
CA ASP A 268 23.14 8.99 18.90
C ASP A 268 23.16 7.64 19.65
N ALA A 269 23.96 7.51 20.71
CA ALA A 269 23.96 6.32 21.56
C ALA A 269 22.64 6.15 22.31
N TYR A 270 22.04 7.24 22.80
CA TYR A 270 20.70 7.23 23.39
C TYR A 270 19.65 6.81 22.35
N SER A 271 19.67 7.42 21.16
CA SER A 271 18.73 7.07 20.08
C SER A 271 18.86 5.60 19.67
N PHE A 272 20.08 5.06 19.65
CA PHE A 272 20.34 3.65 19.43
C PHE A 272 19.70 2.75 20.50
N ALA A 273 19.72 3.16 21.77
CA ALA A 273 19.06 2.41 22.85
C ALA A 273 17.54 2.30 22.63
N ILE A 274 16.91 3.39 22.20
CA ILE A 274 15.48 3.41 21.89
C ILE A 274 15.17 2.48 20.71
N ILE A 275 15.97 2.54 19.63
CA ILE A 275 15.82 1.62 18.49
C ILE A 275 16.02 0.16 18.92
N LEU A 276 17.02 -0.11 19.77
CA LEU A 276 17.28 -1.45 20.27
C LEU A 276 16.10 -1.97 21.11
N HIS A 277 15.48 -1.11 21.91
CA HIS A 277 14.25 -1.43 22.65
C HIS A 277 13.11 -1.79 21.68
N GLU A 278 12.87 -0.97 20.66
CA GLU A 278 11.87 -1.24 19.62
C GLU A 278 12.10 -2.60 18.94
N MET A 279 13.36 -2.92 18.61
CA MET A 279 13.73 -4.19 17.97
C MET A 279 13.54 -5.40 18.88
N LEU A 280 13.82 -5.26 20.17
CA LEU A 280 13.71 -6.35 21.13
C LEU A 280 12.24 -6.69 21.41
N PHE A 281 11.42 -5.68 21.69
CA PHE A 281 10.08 -5.87 22.24
C PHE A 281 8.95 -5.69 21.23
N ARG A 282 9.17 -4.96 20.12
CA ARG A 282 8.15 -4.69 19.08
C ARG A 282 6.82 -4.17 19.64
N LYS A 283 6.88 -3.30 20.65
CA LYS A 283 5.72 -2.64 21.24
C LYS A 283 5.61 -1.15 20.86
N GLY A 284 6.27 -0.76 19.78
CA GLY A 284 6.40 0.63 19.36
C GLY A 284 7.51 1.40 20.08
N VAL A 285 7.66 2.67 19.69
CA VAL A 285 8.66 3.59 20.24
C VAL A 285 8.34 3.93 21.70
N PHE A 286 9.36 3.91 22.56
CA PHE A 286 9.27 4.32 23.96
C PHE A 286 8.06 3.70 24.68
N TYR A 287 7.88 2.38 24.55
CA TYR A 287 6.74 1.71 25.17
C TYR A 287 6.78 1.79 26.70
N ILE A 288 5.63 2.16 27.27
CA ILE A 288 5.30 2.17 28.70
C ILE A 288 3.90 1.55 28.80
N SER A 289 3.66 0.66 29.77
CA SER A 289 2.39 -0.10 29.83
C SER A 289 1.12 0.73 29.98
N ASP A 290 1.20 1.94 30.53
CA ASP A 290 0.06 2.87 30.64
C ASP A 290 -0.25 3.62 29.32
N GLU A 291 0.55 3.41 28.27
CA GLU A 291 0.46 4.06 26.95
C GLU A 291 0.20 5.59 27.00
N PRO A 292 1.03 6.36 27.76
CA PRO A 292 0.86 7.80 27.87
C PRO A 292 1.04 8.49 26.50
N ALA A 293 0.40 9.65 26.34
CA ALA A 293 0.52 10.41 25.09
C ALA A 293 1.99 10.81 24.84
N PRO A 294 2.46 10.88 23.58
CA PRO A 294 3.86 11.22 23.28
C PRO A 294 4.34 12.54 23.90
N LYS A 295 3.43 13.50 24.10
CA LYS A 295 3.69 14.77 24.79
C LYS A 295 4.06 14.57 26.26
N GLU A 296 3.34 13.70 26.96
CA GLU A 296 3.56 13.41 28.38
C GLU A 296 4.91 12.71 28.57
N ILE A 297 5.25 11.77 27.69
CA ILE A 297 6.55 11.12 27.65
C ILE A 297 7.64 12.17 27.40
N TYR A 298 7.46 13.03 26.40
CA TYR A 298 8.40 14.10 26.07
C TYR A 298 8.69 15.01 27.26
N GLU A 299 7.65 15.50 27.95
CA GLU A 299 7.82 16.39 29.11
C GLU A 299 8.50 15.65 30.28
N SER A 300 8.17 14.37 30.48
CA SER A 300 8.76 13.54 31.54
C SER A 300 10.25 13.27 31.30
N VAL A 301 10.65 12.96 30.07
CA VAL A 301 12.06 12.77 29.69
C VAL A 301 12.84 14.09 29.74
N LYS A 302 12.20 15.19 29.34
CA LYS A 302 12.82 16.52 29.36
C LYS A 302 13.04 17.05 30.77
N LYS A 303 12.17 16.72 31.73
CA LYS A 303 12.32 17.15 33.12
C LYS A 303 13.66 16.65 33.69
N VAL A 304 14.36 17.50 34.45
CA VAL A 304 15.54 17.08 35.21
C VAL A 304 15.05 16.27 36.41
N PRO A 305 15.51 15.03 36.59
CA PRO A 305 15.06 14.18 37.69
C PRO A 305 15.49 14.78 39.04
N ALA A 306 14.60 14.73 40.04
CA ALA A 306 14.98 14.98 41.42
C ALA A 306 15.82 13.80 41.97
N VAL A 307 16.51 14.01 43.09
CA VAL A 307 17.44 13.04 43.70
C VAL A 307 16.80 11.66 43.96
N ASP A 308 15.48 11.61 44.19
CA ASP A 308 14.71 10.40 44.49
C ASP A 308 13.59 10.12 43.47
N GLU A 309 13.58 10.80 42.31
CA GLU A 309 12.57 10.60 41.27
C GLU A 309 13.08 9.59 40.23
N GLU A 310 12.23 8.62 39.88
CA GLU A 310 12.57 7.60 38.89
C GLU A 310 12.70 8.21 37.49
N LEU A 311 13.74 7.79 36.76
CA LEU A 311 13.98 8.26 35.40
C LEU A 311 12.89 7.73 34.45
N CYS A 312 12.26 8.62 33.69
CA CYS A 312 11.38 8.19 32.61
C CYS A 312 12.19 7.49 31.52
N ARG A 313 12.02 6.17 31.40
CA ARG A 313 12.65 5.29 30.42
C ARG A 313 11.65 4.28 29.86
N PRO A 314 11.88 3.75 28.64
CA PRO A 314 11.05 2.68 28.11
C PRO A 314 11.04 1.47 29.04
N GLU A 315 9.88 0.86 29.21
CA GLU A 315 9.69 -0.27 30.11
C GLU A 315 10.37 -1.52 29.56
N VAL A 316 11.12 -2.23 30.41
CA VAL A 316 11.72 -3.52 30.09
C VAL A 316 10.88 -4.62 30.73
N PRO A 317 10.12 -5.41 29.95
CA PRO A 317 9.27 -6.46 30.50
C PRO A 317 10.07 -7.45 31.36
N GLU A 318 9.59 -7.77 32.57
CA GLU A 318 10.30 -8.65 33.52
C GLU A 318 10.57 -10.04 32.92
N ASN A 319 9.64 -10.56 32.11
CA ASN A 319 9.80 -11.82 31.39
C ASN A 319 10.98 -11.80 30.40
N ALA A 320 11.39 -10.64 29.89
CA ALA A 320 12.55 -10.53 29.01
C ALA A 320 13.88 -10.86 29.68
N LEU A 321 13.94 -10.73 31.01
CA LEU A 321 15.11 -11.11 31.82
C LEU A 321 15.13 -12.63 32.12
N ILE A 322 13.99 -13.31 31.94
CA ILE A 322 13.75 -14.70 32.35
C ILE A 322 13.67 -15.64 31.15
N ASP A 323 13.04 -15.22 30.04
CA ASP A 323 12.61 -16.09 28.92
C ASP A 323 13.70 -16.50 27.92
N GLY A 324 14.97 -16.15 28.13
CA GLY A 324 16.09 -16.60 27.26
C GLY A 324 16.05 -16.15 25.79
N GLN A 325 14.96 -15.52 25.34
CA GLN A 325 14.81 -14.98 23.98
C GLN A 325 15.74 -13.78 23.75
N SER A 326 15.91 -12.93 24.76
CA SER A 326 16.82 -11.78 24.75
C SER A 326 18.07 -12.07 25.57
N GLU A 327 19.26 -11.79 25.03
CA GLU A 327 20.50 -12.00 25.76
C GLU A 327 20.70 -10.90 26.82
N PRO A 328 20.94 -11.23 28.10
CA PRO A 328 21.11 -10.23 29.17
C PRO A 328 22.19 -9.19 28.87
N LYS A 329 23.23 -9.57 28.12
CA LYS A 329 24.29 -8.65 27.66
C LYS A 329 23.76 -7.54 26.75
N LEU A 330 22.77 -7.83 25.91
CA LEU A 330 22.16 -6.87 25.00
C LEU A 330 21.24 -5.90 25.74
N ILE A 331 20.49 -6.39 26.72
CA ILE A 331 19.67 -5.55 27.61
C ILE A 331 20.57 -4.61 28.42
N ASN A 332 21.67 -5.11 29.00
CA ASN A 332 22.63 -4.26 29.71
C ASN A 332 23.27 -3.20 28.81
N LEU A 333 23.57 -3.57 27.55
CA LEU A 333 24.06 -2.61 26.55
C LEU A 333 23.01 -1.51 26.30
N MET A 334 21.76 -1.88 26.07
CA MET A 334 20.64 -0.96 25.90
C MET A 334 20.54 0.01 27.09
N ILE A 335 20.57 -0.52 28.31
CA ILE A 335 20.48 0.27 29.54
C ILE A 335 21.66 1.24 29.67
N SER A 336 22.88 0.80 29.35
CA SER A 336 24.05 1.69 29.36
C SER A 336 23.98 2.81 28.30
N CYS A 337 23.31 2.56 27.18
CA CYS A 337 23.21 3.50 26.07
C CYS A 337 22.21 4.65 26.34
N TRP A 338 21.20 4.44 27.18
CA TRP A 338 20.23 5.48 27.58
C TRP A 338 20.47 6.07 28.97
N ALA A 339 21.71 5.97 29.48
CA ALA A 339 22.11 6.58 30.75
C ALA A 339 21.74 8.08 30.76
N GLU A 340 21.35 8.59 31.93
CA GLU A 340 20.97 10.00 32.09
C GLU A 340 22.12 10.93 31.72
N GLU A 341 23.30 10.68 32.30
CA GLU A 341 24.51 11.43 32.01
C GLU A 341 25.13 11.01 30.67
N PHE A 342 25.39 11.99 29.80
CA PHE A 342 25.86 11.72 28.45
C PHE A 342 27.28 11.13 28.41
N GLN A 343 28.14 11.37 29.42
CA GLN A 343 29.49 10.81 29.47
C GLN A 343 29.52 9.32 29.85
N GLU A 344 28.46 8.81 30.49
CA GLU A 344 28.38 7.40 30.90
C GLU A 344 28.00 6.48 29.73
N ARG A 345 27.44 7.06 28.66
CA ARG A 345 27.00 6.30 27.50
C ARG A 345 28.21 5.78 26.71
N PRO A 346 28.24 4.50 26.32
CA PRO A 346 29.34 3.94 25.54
C PRO A 346 29.38 4.54 24.12
N ASP A 347 30.58 4.68 23.57
CA ASP A 347 30.74 5.04 22.17
C ASP A 347 30.40 3.87 21.22
N PHE A 348 30.21 4.16 19.93
CA PHE A 348 29.92 3.13 18.94
C PHE A 348 31.07 2.13 18.73
N ALA A 349 32.30 2.42 19.18
CA ALA A 349 33.40 1.46 19.14
C ALA A 349 33.21 0.35 20.20
N VAL A 350 32.76 0.72 21.41
CA VAL A 350 32.39 -0.21 22.48
C VAL A 350 31.12 -0.97 22.10
N ILE A 351 30.06 -0.28 21.66
CA ILE A 351 28.80 -0.90 21.20
C ILE A 351 29.09 -1.96 20.13
N ARG A 352 29.93 -1.63 19.14
CA ARG A 352 30.34 -2.57 18.08
C ARG A 352 31.06 -3.79 18.62
N LYS A 353 31.96 -3.65 19.60
CA LYS A 353 32.64 -4.80 20.23
C LYS A 353 31.65 -5.71 20.94
N VAL A 354 30.69 -5.14 21.68
CA VAL A 354 29.67 -5.91 22.40
C VAL A 354 28.79 -6.67 21.41
N VAL A 355 28.19 -5.98 20.44
CA VAL A 355 27.29 -6.61 19.44
C VAL A 355 28.02 -7.70 18.64
N ARG A 356 29.28 -7.47 18.25
CA ARG A 356 30.09 -8.48 17.57
C ARG A 356 30.32 -9.73 18.43
N SER A 357 30.49 -9.56 19.74
CA SER A 357 30.70 -10.69 20.66
C SER A 357 29.47 -11.60 20.79
N LEU A 358 28.27 -11.06 20.57
CA LEU A 358 27.00 -11.81 20.59
C LEU A 358 26.80 -12.62 19.29
N ASN A 359 27.40 -12.17 18.18
CA ASN A 359 27.22 -12.78 16.86
C ASN A 359 28.32 -13.80 16.47
N LYS A 360 29.17 -14.24 17.42
CA LYS A 360 30.31 -15.14 17.17
C LYS A 360 29.92 -16.50 16.56
N SER A 361 28.68 -16.96 16.77
CA SER A 361 28.16 -18.22 16.20
C SER A 361 27.67 -18.09 14.75
N ASN A 362 27.32 -16.89 14.27
CA ASN A 362 26.85 -16.66 12.90
C ASN A 362 27.95 -16.11 11.97
N GLU A 363 29.08 -15.60 12.50
CA GLU A 363 30.23 -15.16 11.68
C GLU A 363 30.93 -16.33 10.94
N THR A 364 30.70 -17.59 11.36
CA THR A 364 31.33 -18.78 10.75
C THR A 364 30.61 -19.27 9.48
N SER A 365 29.40 -18.78 9.22
CA SER A 365 28.64 -19.02 7.98
C SER A 365 29.05 -17.99 6.92
N ASN A 366 29.27 -18.43 5.67
CA ASN A 366 29.68 -17.52 4.60
C ASN A 366 28.69 -16.35 4.49
N VAL A 367 29.19 -15.13 4.22
CA VAL A 367 28.36 -13.92 4.09
C VAL A 367 27.18 -14.12 3.13
N VAL A 368 27.39 -14.94 2.09
CA VAL A 368 26.37 -15.31 1.10
C VAL A 368 25.29 -16.23 1.69
N ASP A 369 25.67 -17.22 2.51
CA ASP A 369 24.74 -18.16 3.14
C ASP A 369 23.85 -17.43 4.17
N ASN A 370 24.44 -16.49 4.91
CA ASN A 370 23.69 -15.62 5.82
C ASN A 370 22.72 -14.70 5.07
N LEU A 371 23.07 -14.20 3.89
CA LEU A 371 22.20 -13.36 3.07
C LEU A 371 21.06 -14.17 2.44
N LEU A 372 21.36 -15.35 1.90
CA LEU A 372 20.36 -16.28 1.36
C LEU A 372 19.33 -16.64 2.42
N LYS A 373 19.79 -16.97 3.63
CA LYS A 373 18.89 -17.32 4.74
C LYS A 373 17.97 -16.16 5.14
N ARG A 374 18.48 -14.92 5.19
CA ARG A 374 17.66 -13.72 5.46
C ARG A 374 16.58 -13.52 4.38
N MET A 375 16.97 -13.66 3.11
CA MET A 375 16.04 -13.48 1.99
C MET A 375 14.98 -14.58 1.94
N GLU A 376 15.36 -15.83 2.20
CA GLU A 376 14.46 -16.98 2.21
C GLU A 376 13.41 -16.86 3.32
N GLN A 377 13.82 -16.49 4.54
CA GLN A 377 12.89 -16.28 5.65
C GLN A 377 11.85 -15.21 5.35
N TYR A 378 12.27 -14.07 4.82
CA TYR A 378 11.34 -13.00 4.48
C TYR A 378 10.45 -13.35 3.28
N ALA A 379 10.97 -14.06 2.28
CA ALA A 379 10.19 -14.54 1.14
C ALA A 379 9.08 -15.49 1.60
N ASN A 380 9.39 -16.45 2.48
CA ASN A 380 8.41 -17.39 3.02
C ASN A 380 7.32 -16.67 3.82
N ASN A 381 7.69 -15.70 4.66
CA ASN A 381 6.72 -14.90 5.43
C ASN A 381 5.79 -14.07 4.53
N LEU A 382 6.34 -13.46 3.47
CA LEU A 382 5.56 -12.74 2.48
C LEU A 382 4.66 -13.66 1.66
N GLU A 383 5.12 -14.84 1.27
CA GLU A 383 4.35 -15.78 0.47
C GLU A 383 3.09 -16.24 1.21
N GLY A 384 3.23 -16.62 2.49
CA GLY A 384 2.08 -16.96 3.33
C GLY A 384 1.10 -15.78 3.47
N LEU A 385 1.61 -14.56 3.63
CA LEU A 385 0.78 -13.37 3.72
C LEU A 385 0.06 -13.04 2.40
N VAL A 386 0.75 -13.14 1.26
CA VAL A 386 0.15 -12.89 -0.05
C VAL A 386 -0.92 -13.94 -0.34
N GLU A 387 -0.69 -15.20 0.03
CA GLU A 387 -1.66 -16.28 -0.12
C GLU A 387 -2.91 -16.00 0.71
N GLU A 388 -2.78 -15.65 2.00
CA GLU A 388 -3.89 -15.27 2.88
C GLU A 388 -4.72 -14.12 2.29
N ARG A 389 -4.06 -13.00 1.95
CA ARG A 389 -4.72 -11.83 1.33
C ARG A 389 -5.39 -12.15 0.01
N THR A 390 -4.79 -13.00 -0.80
CA THR A 390 -5.36 -13.42 -2.08
C THR A 390 -6.61 -14.26 -1.85
N GLN A 391 -6.61 -15.13 -0.85
CA GLN A 391 -7.79 -15.92 -0.47
C GLN A 391 -8.93 -15.03 0.06
N GLU A 392 -8.63 -14.07 0.93
CA GLU A 392 -9.62 -13.08 1.42
C GLU A 392 -10.25 -12.30 0.27
N TYR A 393 -9.40 -11.76 -0.62
CA TYR A 393 -9.84 -11.02 -1.80
C TYR A 393 -10.73 -11.88 -2.71
N LEU A 394 -10.36 -13.13 -2.96
CA LEU A 394 -11.16 -14.05 -3.78
C LEU A 394 -12.50 -14.37 -3.12
N ALA A 395 -12.53 -14.57 -1.80
CA ALA A 395 -13.76 -14.82 -1.07
C ALA A 395 -14.70 -13.61 -1.08
N GLU A 396 -14.19 -12.40 -0.92
CA GLU A 396 -14.98 -11.17 -0.99
C GLU A 396 -15.47 -10.89 -2.41
N LYS A 397 -14.61 -11.08 -3.41
CA LYS A 397 -14.99 -11.02 -4.82
C LYS A 397 -16.15 -11.99 -5.12
N GLN A 398 -16.07 -13.24 -4.65
CA GLN A 398 -17.13 -14.24 -4.87
C GLN A 398 -18.45 -13.78 -4.25
N LYS A 399 -18.45 -13.24 -3.03
CA LYS A 399 -19.67 -12.71 -2.39
C LYS A 399 -20.30 -11.57 -3.21
N VAL A 400 -19.48 -10.65 -3.72
CA VAL A 400 -19.95 -9.54 -4.56
C VAL A 400 -20.52 -10.06 -5.88
N GLU A 401 -19.88 -11.04 -6.52
CA GLU A 401 -20.37 -11.67 -7.74
C GLU A 401 -21.70 -12.41 -7.50
N ASP A 402 -21.83 -13.15 -6.40
CA ASP A 402 -23.06 -13.86 -6.03
C ASP A 402 -24.21 -12.87 -5.77
N LEU A 403 -23.96 -11.77 -5.05
CA LEU A 403 -24.95 -10.71 -4.83
C LEU A 403 -25.35 -10.01 -6.14
N LEU A 404 -24.40 -9.75 -7.03
CA LEU A 404 -24.68 -9.14 -8.33
C LEU A 404 -25.57 -10.04 -9.19
N HIS A 405 -25.36 -11.36 -9.13
CA HIS A 405 -26.21 -12.34 -9.81
C HIS A 405 -27.61 -12.49 -9.20
N GLN A 406 -27.81 -12.11 -7.93
CA GLN A 406 -29.14 -12.05 -7.32
C GLN A 406 -29.94 -10.83 -7.80
N LEU A 407 -29.27 -9.71 -8.09
CA LEU A 407 -29.91 -8.46 -8.51
C LEU A 407 -30.07 -8.34 -10.05
N LEU A 408 -29.12 -8.89 -10.81
CA LEU A 408 -29.06 -8.73 -12.26
C LEU A 408 -28.87 -10.08 -12.97
N PRO A 409 -29.44 -10.26 -14.18
CA PRO A 409 -29.17 -11.44 -14.99
C PRO A 409 -27.68 -11.63 -15.24
N ARG A 410 -27.23 -12.89 -15.29
CA ARG A 410 -25.82 -13.26 -15.54
C ARG A 410 -25.21 -12.57 -16.76
N SER A 411 -25.96 -12.41 -17.85
CA SER A 411 -25.47 -11.74 -19.06
C SER A 411 -25.16 -10.26 -18.85
N VAL A 412 -25.96 -9.56 -18.04
CA VAL A 412 -25.79 -8.14 -17.72
C VAL A 412 -24.72 -7.97 -16.64
N ALA A 413 -24.76 -8.80 -15.59
CA ALA A 413 -23.76 -8.84 -14.53
C ALA A 413 -22.34 -9.05 -15.10
N ASN A 414 -22.16 -10.02 -16.01
CA ASN A 414 -20.86 -10.28 -16.62
C ASN A 414 -20.35 -9.12 -17.50
N GLN A 415 -21.24 -8.40 -18.16
CA GLN A 415 -20.88 -7.20 -18.93
C GLN A 415 -20.41 -6.06 -18.01
N LEU A 416 -21.10 -5.85 -16.89
CA LEU A 416 -20.73 -4.88 -15.87
C LEU A 416 -19.41 -5.24 -15.19
N ILE A 417 -19.21 -6.52 -14.81
CA ILE A 417 -17.95 -7.03 -14.26
C ILE A 417 -16.79 -6.79 -15.23
N SER A 418 -17.04 -6.88 -16.54
CA SER A 418 -16.04 -6.65 -17.58
C SER A 418 -15.82 -5.16 -17.93
N GLY A 419 -16.45 -4.23 -17.19
CA GLY A 419 -16.35 -2.78 -17.44
C GLY A 419 -17.01 -2.32 -18.75
N ARG A 420 -17.89 -3.12 -19.35
CA ARG A 420 -18.58 -2.78 -20.60
C ARG A 420 -19.89 -2.06 -20.28
N ALA A 421 -20.16 -0.97 -21.00
CA ALA A 421 -21.45 -0.30 -20.92
C ALA A 421 -22.56 -1.23 -21.45
N VAL A 422 -23.61 -1.41 -20.65
CA VAL A 422 -24.78 -2.20 -21.04
C VAL A 422 -25.59 -1.38 -22.04
N GLN A 423 -25.56 -1.78 -23.32
CA GLN A 423 -26.31 -1.08 -24.37
C GLN A 423 -27.80 -1.43 -24.30
N ALA A 424 -28.66 -0.42 -24.52
CA ALA A 424 -30.09 -0.61 -24.68
C ALA A 424 -30.37 -1.37 -25.98
N GLU A 425 -30.81 -2.62 -25.88
CA GLU A 425 -31.22 -3.42 -27.04
C GLU A 425 -32.74 -3.43 -27.22
N ALA A 426 -33.18 -3.31 -28.47
CA ALA A 426 -34.57 -3.59 -28.84
C ALA A 426 -34.74 -5.10 -29.12
N PHE A 427 -35.79 -5.68 -28.53
CA PHE A 427 -36.16 -7.07 -28.75
C PHE A 427 -37.42 -7.08 -29.64
N GLU A 428 -37.32 -7.69 -30.82
CA GLU A 428 -38.38 -7.69 -31.84
C GLU A 428 -39.63 -8.44 -31.41
N SER A 429 -39.47 -9.50 -30.62
CA SER A 429 -40.58 -10.33 -30.14
C SER A 429 -40.27 -10.88 -28.74
N VAL A 430 -40.99 -10.38 -27.75
CA VAL A 430 -41.02 -10.94 -26.39
C VAL A 430 -42.46 -11.22 -26.00
N THR A 431 -42.65 -12.15 -25.06
CA THR A 431 -43.95 -12.39 -24.43
C THR A 431 -43.89 -11.99 -22.98
N ILE A 432 -44.79 -11.10 -22.57
CA ILE A 432 -44.93 -10.60 -21.21
C ILE A 432 -46.14 -11.29 -20.57
N TYR A 433 -45.93 -11.78 -19.36
CA TYR A 433 -46.93 -12.23 -18.42
C TYR A 433 -47.13 -11.15 -17.38
N PHE A 434 -48.38 -10.81 -17.11
CA PHE A 434 -48.77 -10.01 -15.95
C PHE A 434 -49.96 -10.69 -15.28
N SER A 435 -49.93 -10.79 -13.96
CA SER A 435 -51.06 -11.26 -13.19
C SER A 435 -51.46 -10.29 -12.10
N ASP A 436 -52.73 -10.37 -11.74
CA ASP A 436 -53.40 -9.54 -10.75
C ASP A 436 -54.27 -10.44 -9.86
N ILE A 437 -54.38 -10.11 -8.58
CA ILE A 437 -55.17 -10.86 -7.62
C ILE A 437 -56.59 -10.29 -7.62
N VAL A 438 -57.56 -11.12 -8.04
CA VAL A 438 -58.95 -10.68 -8.14
C VAL A 438 -59.51 -10.37 -6.75
N GLY A 439 -59.85 -9.10 -6.52
CA GLY A 439 -60.41 -8.64 -5.24
C GLY A 439 -59.36 -8.31 -4.18
N PHE A 440 -58.09 -8.10 -4.56
CA PHE A 440 -57.01 -7.76 -3.62
C PHE A 440 -57.31 -6.53 -2.76
N THR A 441 -57.89 -5.46 -3.32
CA THR A 441 -58.24 -4.25 -2.56
C THR A 441 -59.20 -4.57 -1.41
N ALA A 442 -60.20 -5.43 -1.64
CA ALA A 442 -61.12 -5.87 -0.60
C ALA A 442 -60.43 -6.76 0.43
N LEU A 443 -59.59 -7.70 -0.01
CA LEU A 443 -58.82 -8.60 0.86
C LEU A 443 -57.86 -7.81 1.77
N SER A 444 -57.13 -6.85 1.21
CA SER A 444 -56.19 -6.00 1.96
C SER A 444 -56.89 -5.06 2.94
N SER A 445 -58.10 -4.56 2.61
CA SER A 445 -58.87 -3.68 3.50
C SER A 445 -59.38 -4.39 4.78
N MET A 446 -59.51 -5.72 4.73
CA MET A 446 -60.04 -6.52 5.84
C MET A 446 -58.97 -7.36 6.55
N SER A 447 -57.69 -7.17 6.20
CA SER A 447 -56.55 -7.87 6.77
C SER A 447 -55.55 -6.87 7.34
N THR A 448 -54.76 -7.28 8.34
CA THR A 448 -53.72 -6.39 8.88
C THR A 448 -52.56 -6.29 7.88
N PRO A 449 -51.79 -5.18 7.88
CA PRO A 449 -50.65 -5.01 6.97
C PRO A 449 -49.67 -6.18 7.03
N MET A 450 -49.38 -6.72 8.23
CA MET A 450 -48.48 -7.85 8.40
C MET A 450 -49.04 -9.17 7.81
N GLN A 451 -50.36 -9.37 7.89
CA GLN A 451 -51.02 -10.52 7.27
C GLN A 451 -51.00 -10.45 5.74
N VAL A 452 -51.14 -9.24 5.17
CA VAL A 452 -51.05 -9.02 3.71
C VAL A 452 -49.62 -9.27 3.22
N VAL A 453 -48.60 -8.78 3.93
CA VAL A 453 -47.18 -9.04 3.60
C VAL A 453 -46.88 -10.54 3.65
N THR A 454 -47.34 -11.23 4.68
CA THR A 454 -47.13 -12.68 4.82
C THR A 454 -47.82 -13.47 3.69
N LEU A 455 -49.05 -13.08 3.33
CA LEU A 455 -49.78 -13.68 2.20
C LEU A 455 -49.05 -13.49 0.87
N LEU A 456 -48.62 -12.26 0.57
CA LEU A 456 -47.89 -11.96 -0.67
C LEU A 456 -46.55 -12.70 -0.71
N ASN A 457 -45.82 -12.76 0.40
CA ASN A 457 -44.57 -13.50 0.47
C ASN A 457 -44.77 -15.01 0.24
N ASP A 458 -45.76 -15.62 0.89
CA ASP A 458 -46.09 -17.05 0.69
C ASP A 458 -46.51 -17.34 -0.76
N LEU A 459 -47.32 -16.45 -1.36
CA LEU A 459 -47.77 -16.57 -2.74
C LEU A 459 -46.62 -16.43 -3.73
N TYR A 460 -45.77 -15.41 -3.56
CA TYR A 460 -44.62 -15.16 -4.42
C TYR A 460 -43.54 -16.24 -4.27
N MET A 461 -43.29 -16.77 -3.07
CA MET A 461 -42.42 -17.94 -2.90
C MET A 461 -42.97 -19.17 -3.66
N ALA A 462 -44.28 -19.39 -3.63
CA ALA A 462 -44.90 -20.48 -4.37
C ALA A 462 -44.84 -20.27 -5.90
N PHE A 463 -44.87 -19.01 -6.36
CA PHE A 463 -44.73 -18.66 -7.77
C PHE A 463 -43.29 -18.77 -8.24
N ASP A 464 -42.34 -18.23 -7.48
CA ASP A 464 -40.91 -18.26 -7.79
C ASP A 464 -40.43 -19.72 -7.98
N GLY A 465 -40.86 -20.65 -7.13
CA GLY A 465 -40.54 -22.08 -7.30
C GLY A 465 -41.16 -22.75 -8.54
N VAL A 466 -42.22 -22.19 -9.12
CA VAL A 466 -42.76 -22.64 -10.43
C VAL A 466 -41.98 -21.98 -11.57
N VAL A 467 -41.70 -20.69 -11.45
CA VAL A 467 -41.02 -19.84 -12.44
C VAL A 467 -39.60 -20.33 -12.72
N ASP A 468 -38.87 -20.82 -11.70
CA ASP A 468 -37.52 -21.36 -11.84
C ASP A 468 -37.42 -22.55 -12.81
N ASN A 469 -38.53 -23.24 -13.11
CA ASN A 469 -38.56 -24.36 -14.07
C ASN A 469 -38.71 -23.90 -15.54
N PHE A 470 -38.93 -22.61 -15.78
CA PHE A 470 -39.16 -22.07 -17.12
C PHE A 470 -38.06 -21.07 -17.50
N LYS A 471 -37.80 -20.93 -18.80
CA LYS A 471 -36.83 -19.94 -19.31
C LYS A 471 -37.45 -18.56 -19.40
N VAL A 472 -37.62 -17.93 -18.25
CA VAL A 472 -38.30 -16.64 -18.09
C VAL A 472 -37.53 -15.76 -17.11
N TYR A 473 -37.70 -14.44 -17.22
CA TYR A 473 -37.07 -13.44 -16.39
C TYR A 473 -38.12 -12.69 -15.57
N LYS A 474 -37.96 -12.68 -14.24
CA LYS A 474 -38.80 -11.92 -13.31
C LYS A 474 -38.46 -10.44 -13.39
N VAL A 475 -39.47 -9.59 -13.54
CA VAL A 475 -39.31 -8.13 -13.48
C VAL A 475 -39.75 -7.66 -12.10
N GLU A 476 -39.08 -6.65 -11.54
CA GLU A 476 -39.49 -6.06 -10.27
C GLU A 476 -40.91 -5.48 -10.39
N THR A 477 -41.80 -5.89 -9.49
CA THR A 477 -43.22 -5.50 -9.50
C THR A 477 -43.54 -4.52 -8.38
N ILE A 478 -44.63 -3.77 -8.58
CA ILE A 478 -45.16 -2.84 -7.58
C ILE A 478 -46.56 -3.35 -7.19
N GLY A 479 -46.76 -3.68 -5.91
CA GLY A 479 -48.07 -4.07 -5.36
C GLY A 479 -48.39 -5.57 -5.46
N ASP A 480 -49.61 -5.87 -5.89
CA ASP A 480 -50.21 -7.21 -6.03
C ASP A 480 -50.06 -7.82 -7.43
N ALA A 481 -49.42 -7.09 -8.35
CA ALA A 481 -49.13 -7.56 -9.68
C ALA A 481 -47.86 -8.42 -9.72
N TYR A 482 -47.88 -9.54 -10.44
CA TYR A 482 -46.70 -10.37 -10.70
C TYR A 482 -46.35 -10.35 -12.19
N MET A 483 -45.14 -9.93 -12.53
CA MET A 483 -44.73 -9.70 -13.92
C MET A 483 -43.49 -10.50 -14.29
N VAL A 484 -43.59 -11.21 -15.42
CA VAL A 484 -42.54 -12.10 -15.93
C VAL A 484 -42.43 -11.93 -17.44
N VAL A 485 -41.22 -11.99 -17.98
CA VAL A 485 -40.97 -11.81 -19.42
C VAL A 485 -40.20 -13.01 -19.95
N SER A 486 -40.54 -13.49 -21.14
CA SER A 486 -39.77 -14.51 -21.87
C SER A 486 -39.27 -13.96 -23.19
N GLY A 487 -38.11 -14.44 -23.65
CA GLY A 487 -37.36 -13.83 -24.76
C GLY A 487 -36.45 -12.66 -24.36
N LEU A 488 -36.29 -12.41 -23.05
CA LEU A 488 -35.40 -11.41 -22.45
C LEU A 488 -34.83 -11.96 -21.13
N PRO A 489 -33.54 -11.77 -20.81
CA PRO A 489 -32.47 -11.17 -21.62
C PRO A 489 -31.94 -12.09 -22.74
N GLU A 490 -32.19 -13.40 -22.68
CA GLU A 490 -31.80 -14.34 -23.73
C GLU A 490 -32.91 -14.49 -24.79
N ARG A 491 -32.55 -14.32 -26.07
CA ARG A 491 -33.50 -14.43 -27.19
C ARG A 491 -33.76 -15.91 -27.51
N HIS A 492 -35.03 -16.29 -27.60
CA HIS A 492 -35.42 -17.63 -28.06
C HIS A 492 -36.82 -17.65 -28.68
N ASN A 493 -37.03 -18.54 -29.64
CA ASN A 493 -38.28 -18.59 -30.44
C ASN A 493 -39.49 -19.19 -29.70
N HIS A 494 -39.27 -19.78 -28.52
CA HIS A 494 -40.31 -20.44 -27.73
C HIS A 494 -40.90 -19.56 -26.61
N HIS A 495 -40.69 -18.23 -26.65
CA HIS A 495 -41.10 -17.30 -25.58
C HIS A 495 -42.59 -17.36 -25.24
N ALA A 496 -43.47 -17.43 -26.25
CA ALA A 496 -44.91 -17.49 -26.03
C ALA A 496 -45.35 -18.83 -25.42
N SER A 497 -44.73 -19.94 -25.86
CA SER A 497 -45.00 -21.27 -25.33
C SER A 497 -44.57 -21.41 -23.87
N GLN A 498 -43.40 -20.86 -23.51
CA GLN A 498 -42.89 -20.88 -22.15
C GLN A 498 -43.82 -20.13 -21.19
N ILE A 499 -44.26 -18.92 -21.57
CA ILE A 499 -45.20 -18.14 -20.76
C ILE A 499 -46.57 -18.82 -20.66
N ALA A 500 -47.09 -19.40 -21.74
CA ALA A 500 -48.36 -20.11 -21.71
C ALA A 500 -48.33 -21.34 -20.78
N GLN A 501 -47.26 -22.13 -20.83
CA GLN A 501 -47.06 -23.28 -19.95
C GLN A 501 -46.88 -22.87 -18.49
N MET A 502 -46.06 -21.84 -18.23
CA MET A 502 -45.90 -21.26 -16.90
C MET A 502 -47.24 -20.76 -16.35
N SER A 503 -48.05 -20.07 -17.16
CA SER A 503 -49.36 -19.56 -16.76
C SER A 503 -50.30 -20.67 -16.30
N LEU A 504 -50.33 -21.80 -17.03
CA LEU A 504 -51.13 -22.96 -16.66
C LEU A 504 -50.62 -23.61 -15.37
N ALA A 505 -49.31 -23.72 -15.20
CA ALA A 505 -48.69 -24.26 -13.98
C ALA A 505 -49.00 -23.38 -12.74
N LEU A 506 -48.91 -22.06 -12.89
CA LEU A 506 -49.27 -21.10 -11.85
C LEU A 506 -50.75 -21.19 -11.47
N LEU A 507 -51.66 -21.26 -12.46
CA LEU A 507 -53.10 -21.46 -12.19
C LEU A 507 -53.37 -22.75 -11.42
N HIS A 508 -52.69 -23.84 -11.77
CA HIS A 508 -52.84 -25.10 -11.05
C HIS A 508 -52.30 -25.00 -9.62
N LYS A 509 -51.19 -24.29 -9.41
CA LYS A 509 -50.60 -24.08 -8.08
C LYS A 509 -51.51 -23.23 -7.18
N VAL A 510 -52.09 -22.15 -7.72
CA VAL A 510 -53.02 -21.26 -7.00
C VAL A 510 -54.28 -21.99 -6.53
N LYS A 511 -54.80 -22.95 -7.30
CA LYS A 511 -55.98 -23.74 -6.90
C LYS A 511 -55.80 -24.47 -5.57
N ASN A 512 -54.57 -24.89 -5.27
CA ASN A 512 -54.21 -25.61 -4.06
C ASN A 512 -53.60 -24.71 -2.97
N PHE A 513 -53.50 -23.40 -3.22
CA PHE A 513 -52.95 -22.44 -2.28
C PHE A 513 -54.02 -22.01 -1.27
N VAL A 514 -53.72 -22.11 0.02
CA VAL A 514 -54.64 -21.78 1.12
C VAL A 514 -54.12 -20.54 1.85
N ILE A 515 -54.99 -19.55 2.02
CA ILE A 515 -54.66 -18.33 2.76
C ILE A 515 -54.62 -18.65 4.26
N ARG A 516 -53.46 -18.55 4.92
CA ARG A 516 -53.28 -18.93 6.34
C ARG A 516 -54.29 -18.29 7.30
N HIS A 517 -54.63 -17.02 7.08
CA HIS A 517 -55.54 -16.27 7.93
C HIS A 517 -57.02 -16.40 7.50
N ARG A 518 -57.30 -17.03 6.34
CA ARG A 518 -58.65 -17.24 5.78
C ARG A 518 -58.72 -18.53 4.95
N PRO A 519 -58.72 -19.70 5.60
CA PRO A 519 -58.65 -20.99 4.89
C PRO A 519 -59.87 -21.30 4.01
N ASN A 520 -61.00 -20.60 4.20
CA ASN A 520 -62.24 -20.81 3.45
C ASN A 520 -62.36 -19.93 2.20
N GLU A 521 -61.44 -18.98 1.99
CA GLU A 521 -61.43 -18.13 0.79
C GLU A 521 -60.41 -18.66 -0.21
N GLN A 522 -60.84 -18.92 -1.44
CA GLN A 522 -59.96 -19.35 -2.52
C GLN A 522 -59.42 -18.14 -3.28
N LEU A 523 -58.09 -18.04 -3.38
CA LEU A 523 -57.43 -17.01 -4.17
C LEU A 523 -57.72 -17.20 -5.67
N LYS A 524 -58.08 -16.11 -6.35
CA LYS A 524 -58.30 -16.10 -7.80
C LYS A 524 -57.27 -15.21 -8.47
N LEU A 525 -56.59 -15.77 -9.46
CA LEU A 525 -55.60 -15.06 -10.25
C LEU A 525 -56.18 -14.70 -11.62
N ARG A 526 -56.04 -13.43 -12.01
CA ARG A 526 -56.28 -12.97 -13.37
C ARG A 526 -54.93 -12.91 -14.07
N ILE A 527 -54.84 -13.53 -15.25
CA ILE A 527 -53.60 -13.57 -16.05
C ILE A 527 -53.84 -12.85 -17.36
N GLY A 528 -52.93 -11.94 -17.70
CA GLY A 528 -52.79 -11.34 -19.01
C GLY A 528 -51.47 -11.75 -19.66
N ILE A 529 -51.54 -12.02 -20.96
CA ILE A 529 -50.37 -12.35 -21.78
C ILE A 529 -50.39 -11.43 -22.99
N HIS A 530 -49.25 -10.80 -23.27
CA HIS A 530 -49.08 -9.96 -24.44
C HIS A 530 -47.77 -10.31 -25.15
N SER A 531 -47.79 -10.38 -26.48
CA SER A 531 -46.58 -10.57 -27.28
C SER A 531 -46.39 -9.39 -28.22
N GLY A 532 -45.19 -8.84 -28.27
CA GLY A 532 -44.86 -7.67 -29.09
C GLY A 532 -43.40 -7.27 -28.97
N SER A 533 -43.02 -6.22 -29.70
CA SER A 533 -41.68 -5.65 -29.60
C SER A 533 -41.50 -4.93 -28.27
N PHE A 534 -40.38 -5.16 -27.59
CA PHE A 534 -40.07 -4.51 -26.32
C PHE A 534 -38.75 -3.75 -26.39
N PRO A 535 -38.77 -2.41 -26.26
CA PRO A 535 -37.55 -1.62 -26.12
C PRO A 535 -37.02 -1.75 -24.70
N LYS A 536 -35.83 -2.35 -24.52
CA LYS A 536 -35.19 -2.42 -23.21
C LYS A 536 -34.48 -1.09 -22.91
N CYS A 537 -35.14 -0.18 -22.21
CA CYS A 537 -34.51 1.03 -21.70
C CYS A 537 -34.01 0.79 -20.27
N PHE A 538 -32.69 0.69 -20.07
CA PHE A 538 -32.12 0.87 -18.74
C PHE A 538 -32.15 2.37 -18.42
N ARG A 539 -32.99 2.79 -17.46
CA ARG A 539 -32.81 4.11 -16.86
C ARG A 539 -31.55 4.01 -15.99
N ASN A 540 -30.45 4.59 -16.44
CA ASN A 540 -29.38 4.99 -15.54
C ASN A 540 -29.92 6.13 -14.68
N SER A 541 -30.28 5.84 -13.45
CA SER A 541 -30.43 6.84 -12.38
C SER A 541 -29.15 6.92 -11.59
#